data_AF-A0A2U8FYZ0-F1
#
_entry.id   AF-A0A2U8FYZ0-F1
#
_cell.length_a   1.000
_cell.length_b   1.000
_cell.length_c   1.000
_cell.angle_alpha   90.00
_cell.angle_beta   90.00
_cell.angle_gamma   90.00
#
_symmetry.space_group_name_H-M   'P 1'
#
loop_
_entity.id
_entity.type
_entity.pdbx_description
1 polymer ?
#
loop_
_entity_poly.entity_id
_entity_poly.type
_entity_poly.pdbx_seq_one_letter_code
_entity_poly.pdbx_strand_id
1 'polypeptide(L)'
;MSRLLSELRRLYGLDAGPASATTPALIDAEGRTRTLVIELARPADWSALARLWEGLQADLDWPAPSIAINGRDGFQLWVSLAEPVTAAQAGALLAALVARYLADVPAQRVAQWPGRAESGVAWRHVDLVPREHPGGQWSAFVSPGLAPVFADTPWLDIPPGEDGQADLLSGLKSVGGEQLREAVASLGGERREDAAAQAVQPAGSPDRAPAASGPQSEPHRFLLQVMNDERVDMALRIEAAKALLPYAANGV
;
A
#
# COMPACT_ATOMS: atom_id res chain seq x y z
N MET A 1 -13.67 -29.38 -1.34
CA MET A 1 -13.01 -28.06 -1.39
C MET A 1 -13.42 -27.43 -2.71
N SER A 2 -14.00 -26.23 -2.73
CA SER A 2 -14.50 -25.62 -3.97
C SER A 2 -13.33 -25.23 -4.89
N ARG A 3 -13.59 -25.20 -6.21
CA ARG A 3 -12.59 -24.82 -7.22
C ARG A 3 -12.07 -23.40 -6.96
N LEU A 4 -12.97 -22.49 -6.60
CA LEU A 4 -12.64 -21.12 -6.22
C LEU A 4 -11.63 -21.05 -5.06
N LEU A 5 -11.85 -21.81 -3.98
CA LEU A 5 -10.92 -21.84 -2.85
C LEU A 5 -9.55 -22.39 -3.24
N SER A 6 -9.49 -23.36 -4.17
CA SER A 6 -8.23 -23.87 -4.72
C SER A 6 -7.47 -22.79 -5.50
N GLU A 7 -8.16 -22.00 -6.33
CA GLU A 7 -7.53 -20.88 -7.06
C GLU A 7 -7.06 -19.77 -6.11
N LEU A 8 -7.85 -19.41 -5.10
CA LEU A 8 -7.46 -18.44 -4.08
C LEU A 8 -6.23 -18.91 -3.29
N ARG A 9 -6.14 -20.20 -2.93
CA ARG A 9 -4.93 -20.77 -2.30
C ARG A 9 -3.72 -20.73 -3.22
N ARG A 10 -3.89 -21.11 -4.49
CA ARG A 10 -2.82 -21.11 -5.50
C ARG A 10 -2.22 -19.71 -5.66
N LEU A 11 -3.08 -18.71 -5.86
CA LEU A 11 -2.66 -17.33 -6.12
C LEU A 11 -2.21 -16.61 -4.85
N TYR A 12 -3.00 -16.65 -3.78
CA TYR A 12 -2.86 -15.73 -2.65
C TYR A 12 -2.23 -16.36 -1.41
N GLY A 13 -1.88 -17.65 -1.48
CA GLY A 13 -1.20 -18.34 -0.39
C GLY A 13 -2.04 -18.37 0.88
N LEU A 14 -3.35 -18.63 0.75
CA LEU A 14 -4.24 -18.72 1.90
C LEU A 14 -3.78 -19.83 2.84
N ASP A 15 -3.21 -19.44 3.96
CA ASP A 15 -2.84 -20.38 5.01
C ASP A 15 -4.06 -20.76 5.84
N ALA A 16 -4.08 -22.02 6.26
CA ALA A 16 -4.87 -22.39 7.42
C ALA A 16 -4.23 -21.65 8.60
N GLY A 17 -4.92 -20.64 9.15
CA GLY A 17 -4.46 -19.99 10.37
C GLY A 17 -4.24 -20.98 11.52
N PRO A 18 -3.78 -20.53 12.70
CA PRO A 18 -3.70 -21.41 13.87
C PRO A 18 -5.02 -22.17 14.05
N ALA A 19 -5.01 -23.43 14.46
CA ALA A 19 -6.15 -24.36 14.40
C ALA A 19 -7.49 -23.89 15.03
N SER A 20 -7.52 -22.75 15.74
CA SER A 20 -8.72 -22.05 16.22
C SER A 20 -9.28 -20.97 15.28
N ALA A 21 -8.59 -20.60 14.21
CA ALA A 21 -9.03 -19.64 13.22
C ALA A 21 -9.87 -20.34 12.15
N THR A 22 -11.18 -20.11 12.17
CA THR A 22 -12.13 -20.68 11.21
C THR A 22 -12.04 -20.03 9.82
N THR A 23 -11.24 -18.96 9.67
CA THR A 23 -11.14 -18.17 8.42
C THR A 23 -9.71 -18.24 7.88
N PRO A 24 -9.53 -18.56 6.58
CA PRO A 24 -8.22 -18.53 5.95
C PRO A 24 -7.62 -17.11 6.00
N ALA A 25 -6.31 -17.03 6.26
CA ALA A 25 -5.60 -15.77 6.41
C ALA A 25 -4.67 -15.52 5.20
N LEU A 26 -4.50 -14.25 4.83
CA LEU A 26 -3.57 -13.81 3.77
C LEU A 26 -2.18 -13.44 4.31
N ILE A 27 -2.01 -13.48 5.63
CA ILE A 27 -0.74 -13.26 6.32
C ILE A 27 -0.48 -14.51 7.16
N ASP A 28 0.68 -15.11 6.98
CA ASP A 28 1.10 -16.32 7.70
C ASP A 28 1.48 -16.01 9.16
N ALA A 29 1.74 -17.06 9.94
CA ALA A 29 2.13 -16.93 11.35
C ALA A 29 3.48 -16.19 11.52
N GLU A 30 4.32 -16.19 10.49
CA GLU A 30 5.60 -15.48 10.45
C GLU A 30 5.45 -14.02 9.97
N GLY A 31 4.23 -13.54 9.72
CA GLY A 31 3.97 -12.18 9.27
C GLY A 31 4.36 -11.92 7.81
N ARG A 32 4.39 -12.96 6.97
CA ARG A 32 4.64 -12.88 5.53
C ARG A 32 3.36 -13.06 4.74
N THR A 33 3.37 -12.59 3.50
CA THR A 33 2.23 -12.67 2.60
C THR A 33 2.68 -12.90 1.16
N ARG A 34 1.80 -13.55 0.39
CA ARG A 34 1.89 -13.65 -1.08
C ARG A 34 0.95 -12.69 -1.80
N THR A 35 0.31 -11.77 -1.07
CA THR A 35 -0.80 -10.98 -1.60
C THR A 35 -0.57 -9.49 -1.35
N LEU A 36 -0.64 -8.71 -2.43
CA LEU A 36 -0.66 -7.25 -2.37
C LEU A 36 -2.00 -6.78 -2.92
N VAL A 37 -2.69 -5.90 -2.19
CA VAL A 37 -3.98 -5.34 -2.63
C VAL A 37 -3.95 -3.82 -2.53
N ILE A 38 -4.36 -3.18 -3.62
CA ILE A 38 -4.63 -1.74 -3.69
C ILE A 38 -6.12 -1.56 -3.96
N GLU A 39 -6.84 -0.90 -3.05
CA GLU A 39 -8.22 -0.49 -3.25
C GLU A 39 -8.29 1.00 -3.53
N LEU A 40 -9.15 1.36 -4.48
CA LEU A 40 -9.52 2.74 -4.76
C LEU A 40 -11.03 2.90 -4.53
N ALA A 41 -11.38 3.69 -3.51
CA ALA A 41 -12.76 3.96 -3.13
C ALA A 41 -13.14 5.43 -3.37
N ARG A 42 -14.42 5.66 -3.69
CA ARG A 42 -15.12 6.98 -3.67
C ARG A 42 -14.43 8.13 -4.43
N PRO A 43 -14.78 8.39 -5.71
CA PRO A 43 -15.49 7.48 -6.61
C PRO A 43 -14.65 6.24 -6.91
N ALA A 44 -15.32 5.14 -7.30
CA ALA A 44 -14.64 3.95 -7.80
C ALA A 44 -14.12 4.23 -9.23
N ASP A 45 -13.05 5.01 -9.30
CA ASP A 45 -12.51 5.49 -10.56
C ASP A 45 -11.67 4.40 -11.23
N TRP A 46 -12.33 3.61 -12.07
CA TRP A 46 -11.66 2.58 -12.86
C TRP A 46 -10.56 3.16 -13.75
N SER A 47 -10.65 4.41 -14.22
CA SER A 47 -9.62 4.97 -15.11
C SER A 47 -8.26 5.10 -14.40
N ALA A 48 -8.25 5.55 -13.15
CA ALA A 48 -7.03 5.61 -12.34
C ALA A 48 -6.49 4.22 -12.05
N LEU A 49 -7.36 3.27 -11.71
CA LEU A 49 -6.95 1.91 -11.41
C LEU A 49 -6.50 1.12 -12.65
N ALA A 50 -7.05 1.42 -13.82
CA ALA A 50 -6.64 0.87 -15.11
C ALA A 50 -5.21 1.31 -15.46
N ARG A 51 -4.83 2.58 -15.20
CA ARG A 51 -3.44 3.04 -15.38
C ARG A 51 -2.45 2.22 -14.55
N LEU A 52 -2.79 1.96 -13.29
CA LEU A 52 -1.99 1.08 -12.43
C LEU A 52 -1.99 -0.35 -12.99
N TRP A 53 -3.15 -0.90 -13.36
CA TRP A 53 -3.27 -2.26 -13.90
C TRP A 53 -2.42 -2.48 -15.15
N GLU A 54 -2.45 -1.53 -16.09
CA GLU A 54 -1.64 -1.54 -17.32
C GLU A 54 -0.16 -1.30 -17.02
N GLY A 55 0.16 -0.32 -16.16
CA GLY A 55 1.53 0.02 -15.80
C GLY A 55 2.28 -1.13 -15.12
N LEU A 56 1.61 -1.92 -14.27
CA LEU A 56 2.22 -3.12 -13.69
C LEU A 56 2.68 -4.12 -14.78
N GLN A 57 1.94 -4.24 -15.88
CA GLN A 57 2.29 -5.15 -16.97
C GLN A 57 3.32 -4.54 -17.92
N ALA A 58 3.11 -3.28 -18.32
CA ALA A 58 3.93 -2.61 -19.33
C ALA A 58 5.30 -2.19 -18.79
N ASP A 59 5.34 -1.65 -17.57
CA ASP A 59 6.57 -1.06 -17.01
C ASP A 59 7.37 -2.07 -16.19
N LEU A 60 6.68 -3.00 -15.51
CA LEU A 60 7.33 -3.95 -14.58
C LEU A 60 7.35 -5.39 -15.09
N ASP A 61 6.78 -5.67 -16.26
CA ASP A 61 6.61 -7.03 -16.82
C ASP A 61 5.94 -8.00 -15.83
N TRP A 62 5.03 -7.48 -15.00
CA TRP A 62 4.27 -8.31 -14.07
C TRP A 62 3.05 -8.93 -14.76
N PRO A 63 2.60 -10.13 -14.33
CA PRO A 63 1.31 -10.64 -14.74
C PRO A 63 0.16 -9.70 -14.38
N ALA A 64 -0.90 -9.74 -15.20
CA ALA A 64 -2.13 -9.01 -14.92
C ALA A 64 -2.67 -9.34 -13.51
N PRO A 65 -2.84 -8.33 -12.63
CA PRO A 65 -3.50 -8.56 -11.36
C PRO A 65 -4.99 -8.82 -11.57
N SER A 66 -5.59 -9.54 -10.61
CA SER A 66 -7.05 -9.74 -10.63
C SER A 66 -7.75 -8.45 -10.22
N ILE A 67 -8.91 -8.19 -10.81
CA ILE A 67 -9.74 -7.03 -10.51
C ILE A 67 -10.93 -7.51 -9.71
N ALA A 68 -11.22 -6.84 -8.60
CA ALA A 68 -12.39 -7.08 -7.79
C ALA A 68 -13.18 -5.79 -7.54
N ILE A 69 -14.50 -5.92 -7.46
CA ILE A 69 -15.37 -4.91 -6.87
C ILE A 69 -15.47 -5.19 -5.37
N ASN A 70 -15.37 -4.17 -4.52
CA ASN A 70 -15.28 -4.34 -3.07
C ASN A 70 -16.65 -4.55 -2.39
N GLY A 71 -17.74 -4.60 -3.16
CA GLY A 71 -19.09 -4.82 -2.65
C GLY A 71 -19.67 -3.60 -1.91
N ARG A 72 -19.06 -2.42 -2.03
CA ARG A 72 -19.43 -1.19 -1.31
C ARG A 72 -19.34 0.06 -2.20
N ASP A 73 -18.12 0.48 -2.52
CA ASP A 73 -17.83 1.82 -3.04
C ASP A 73 -16.50 1.94 -3.81
N GLY A 74 -15.86 0.81 -4.15
CA GLY A 74 -14.53 0.81 -4.74
C GLY A 74 -14.14 -0.45 -5.50
N PHE A 75 -13.02 -0.33 -6.21
CA PHE A 75 -12.35 -1.45 -6.88
C PHE A 75 -11.07 -1.84 -6.14
N GLN A 76 -10.66 -3.08 -6.32
CA GLN A 76 -9.43 -3.65 -5.79
C GLN A 76 -8.61 -4.26 -6.93
N LEU A 77 -7.31 -4.01 -6.94
CA LEU A 77 -6.34 -4.82 -7.68
C LEU A 77 -5.62 -5.76 -6.73
N TRP A 78 -5.63 -7.04 -7.06
CA TRP A 78 -4.94 -8.07 -6.30
C TRP A 78 -3.76 -8.61 -7.09
N VAL A 79 -2.56 -8.39 -6.56
CA VAL A 79 -1.31 -8.93 -7.08
C VAL A 79 -0.96 -10.20 -6.29
N SER A 80 -0.71 -11.28 -7.03
CA SER A 80 -0.23 -12.55 -6.49
C SER A 80 1.30 -12.62 -6.60
N LEU A 81 1.98 -12.97 -5.52
CA LEU A 81 3.43 -13.18 -5.48
C LEU A 81 3.74 -14.69 -5.45
N ALA A 82 4.77 -15.11 -6.18
CA ALA A 82 5.18 -16.52 -6.20
C ALA A 82 5.78 -16.93 -4.85
N GLU A 83 6.60 -16.06 -4.28
CA GLU A 83 7.27 -16.25 -3.00
C GLU A 83 6.71 -15.30 -1.94
N PRO A 84 6.54 -15.76 -0.67
CA PRO A 84 6.08 -14.91 0.40
C PRO A 84 7.14 -13.86 0.78
N VAL A 85 6.70 -12.63 0.97
CA VAL A 85 7.54 -11.52 1.50
C VAL A 85 7.02 -11.06 2.85
N THR A 86 7.85 -10.41 3.66
CA THR A 86 7.38 -9.85 4.93
C THR A 86 6.31 -8.77 4.69
N ALA A 87 5.34 -8.65 5.60
CA ALA A 87 4.31 -7.62 5.50
C ALA A 87 4.89 -6.19 5.44
N ALA A 88 6.07 -5.98 6.05
CA ALA A 88 6.80 -4.72 5.95
C ALA A 88 7.33 -4.44 4.53
N GLN A 89 7.94 -5.43 3.87
CA GLN A 89 8.38 -5.31 2.47
C GLN A 89 7.20 -5.09 1.53
N ALA A 90 6.12 -5.84 1.73
CA ALA A 90 4.88 -5.69 0.98
C ALA A 90 4.29 -4.27 1.11
N GLY A 91 4.20 -3.74 2.34
CA GLY A 91 3.73 -2.37 2.59
C GLY A 91 4.62 -1.30 1.93
N ALA A 92 5.94 -1.46 1.98
CA ALA A 92 6.87 -0.55 1.33
C ALA A 92 6.75 -0.56 -0.20
N LEU A 93 6.51 -1.72 -0.79
CA LEU A 93 6.28 -1.89 -2.23
C LEU A 93 4.94 -1.28 -2.65
N LEU A 94 3.86 -1.52 -1.90
CA LEU A 94 2.55 -0.92 -2.14
C LEU A 94 2.61 0.62 -2.11
N ALA A 95 3.30 1.19 -1.11
CA ALA A 95 3.50 2.62 -1.03
C ALA A 95 4.25 3.17 -2.26
N ALA A 96 5.23 2.42 -2.76
CA ALA A 96 5.99 2.80 -3.96
C ALA A 96 5.12 2.76 -5.23
N LEU A 97 4.32 1.70 -5.40
CA LEU A 97 3.40 1.57 -6.53
C LEU A 97 2.34 2.68 -6.52
N VAL A 98 1.77 2.98 -5.35
CA VAL A 98 0.80 4.07 -5.20
C VAL A 98 1.44 5.42 -5.49
N ALA A 99 2.66 5.68 -5.00
CA ALA A 99 3.38 6.92 -5.29
C ALA A 99 3.69 7.10 -6.79
N ARG A 100 3.97 6.01 -7.52
CA ARG A 100 4.26 6.05 -8.95
C ARG A 100 3.01 6.21 -9.82
N TYR A 101 2.01 5.35 -9.63
CA TYR A 101 0.90 5.24 -10.57
C TYR A 101 -0.36 6.00 -10.14
N LEU A 102 -0.47 6.35 -8.86
CA LEU A 102 -1.65 7.00 -8.27
C LEU A 102 -1.27 8.30 -7.54
N ALA A 103 -0.20 8.98 -8.00
CA ALA A 103 0.28 10.23 -7.41
C ALA A 103 -0.78 11.36 -7.39
N ASP A 104 -1.69 11.34 -8.37
CA ASP A 104 -2.79 12.29 -8.54
C ASP A 104 -4.03 11.94 -7.71
N VAL A 105 -4.06 10.76 -7.07
CA VAL A 105 -5.19 10.29 -6.28
C VAL A 105 -5.03 10.70 -4.80
N PRO A 106 -6.06 11.31 -4.18
CA PRO A 106 -6.04 11.60 -2.75
C PRO A 106 -5.79 10.35 -1.90
N ALA A 107 -4.80 10.40 -1.01
CA ALA A 107 -4.39 9.25 -0.19
C ALA A 107 -5.54 8.63 0.63
N GLN A 108 -6.55 9.43 1.02
CA GLN A 108 -7.72 8.95 1.78
C GLN A 108 -8.62 8.01 0.97
N ARG A 109 -8.48 8.01 -0.36
CA ARG A 109 -9.23 7.13 -1.28
C ARG A 109 -8.51 5.82 -1.55
N VAL A 110 -7.21 5.74 -1.24
CA VAL A 110 -6.39 4.57 -1.52
C VAL A 110 -6.18 3.77 -0.24
N ALA A 111 -6.62 2.53 -0.21
CA ALA A 111 -6.30 1.58 0.84
C ALA A 111 -5.34 0.50 0.32
N GLN A 112 -4.45 0.04 1.19
CA GLN A 112 -3.36 -0.88 0.85
C GLN A 112 -3.35 -2.05 1.85
N TRP A 113 -3.17 -3.26 1.34
CA TRP A 113 -2.97 -4.47 2.16
C TRP A 113 -1.80 -5.31 1.65
N PRO A 114 -0.94 -5.84 2.54
CA PRO A 114 -1.01 -5.73 4.01
C PRO A 114 -0.81 -4.30 4.51
N GLY A 115 -1.64 -3.90 5.48
CA GLY A 115 -1.62 -2.57 6.08
C GLY A 115 -1.33 -2.65 7.57
N ARG A 116 -0.89 -1.55 8.19
CA ARG A 116 -0.78 -1.48 9.66
C ARG A 116 -2.17 -1.31 10.26
N ALA A 117 -2.46 -2.05 11.33
CA ALA A 117 -3.62 -1.77 12.18
C ALA A 117 -3.46 -0.39 12.85
N GLU A 118 -4.58 0.20 13.29
CA GLU A 118 -4.58 1.51 13.99
C GLU A 118 -3.73 1.48 15.27
N SER A 119 -3.63 0.32 15.92
CA SER A 119 -2.75 0.09 17.07
C SER A 119 -1.26 0.04 16.72
N GLY A 120 -0.90 0.03 15.44
CA GLY A 120 0.48 0.07 14.92
C GLY A 120 1.28 -1.24 15.04
N VAL A 121 0.86 -2.15 15.94
CA VAL A 121 1.59 -3.39 16.27
C VAL A 121 1.29 -4.52 15.28
N ALA A 122 0.02 -4.71 14.92
CA ALA A 122 -0.41 -5.83 14.08
C ALA A 122 -0.56 -5.43 12.61
N TRP A 123 -0.30 -6.38 11.72
CA TRP A 123 -0.62 -6.26 10.29
C TRP A 123 -2.05 -6.74 10.04
N ARG A 124 -2.77 -6.02 9.18
CA ARG A 124 -4.09 -6.40 8.68
C ARG A 124 -4.00 -6.84 7.22
N HIS A 125 -4.81 -7.83 6.86
CA HIS A 125 -5.08 -8.17 5.47
C HIS A 125 -6.50 -7.75 5.08
N VAL A 126 -6.76 -7.77 3.77
CA VAL A 126 -8.09 -7.50 3.22
C VAL A 126 -9.02 -8.69 3.46
N ASP A 127 -10.33 -8.46 3.47
CA ASP A 127 -11.30 -9.55 3.43
C ASP A 127 -11.22 -10.32 2.10
N LEU A 128 -11.53 -11.62 2.14
CA LEU A 128 -11.57 -12.44 0.94
C LEU A 128 -12.77 -12.08 0.05
N VAL A 129 -12.53 -12.17 -1.26
CA VAL A 129 -13.53 -12.02 -2.32
C VAL A 129 -13.79 -13.41 -2.93
N PRO A 130 -15.03 -13.76 -3.28
CA PRO A 130 -16.28 -13.03 -3.07
C PRO A 130 -16.80 -13.14 -1.63
N ARG A 131 -17.54 -12.13 -1.19
CA ARG A 131 -18.17 -12.03 0.13
C ARG A 131 -19.43 -11.16 0.08
N GLU A 132 -20.44 -11.54 0.85
CA GLU A 132 -21.60 -10.70 1.15
C GLU A 132 -21.26 -9.63 2.21
N HIS A 133 -21.66 -8.39 1.94
CA HIS A 133 -21.61 -7.27 2.87
C HIS A 133 -22.96 -7.09 3.57
N PRO A 134 -23.02 -6.44 4.76
CA PRO A 134 -24.25 -6.31 5.54
C PRO A 134 -25.46 -5.69 4.81
N GLY A 135 -25.25 -5.01 3.67
CA GLY A 135 -26.31 -4.46 2.82
C GLY A 135 -26.88 -5.42 1.77
N GLY A 136 -26.51 -6.70 1.78
CA GLY A 136 -26.89 -7.68 0.74
C GLY A 136 -26.09 -7.55 -0.57
N GLN A 137 -25.14 -6.62 -0.59
CA GLN A 137 -24.23 -6.36 -1.70
C GLN A 137 -23.06 -7.34 -1.66
N TRP A 138 -22.64 -7.83 -2.81
CA TRP A 138 -21.56 -8.79 -2.93
C TRP A 138 -20.31 -8.18 -3.56
N SER A 139 -19.16 -8.49 -2.97
CA SER A 139 -17.86 -8.36 -3.64
C SER A 139 -17.66 -9.52 -4.60
N ALA A 140 -16.97 -9.27 -5.71
CA ALA A 140 -16.70 -10.26 -6.74
C ALA A 140 -15.46 -9.92 -7.56
N PHE A 141 -14.77 -10.93 -8.07
CA PHE A 141 -13.81 -10.75 -9.16
C PHE A 141 -14.56 -10.47 -10.46
N VAL A 142 -14.01 -9.58 -11.27
CA VAL A 142 -14.54 -9.17 -12.57
C VAL A 142 -13.44 -9.19 -13.63
N SER A 143 -13.83 -9.36 -14.89
CA SER A 143 -12.89 -9.25 -16.00
C SER A 143 -12.56 -7.78 -16.30
N PRO A 144 -11.39 -7.48 -16.91
CA PRO A 144 -11.01 -6.11 -17.26
C PRO A 144 -12.05 -5.39 -18.14
N GLY A 145 -12.65 -6.12 -19.09
CA GLY A 145 -13.68 -5.56 -19.98
C GLY A 145 -15.01 -5.23 -19.29
N LEU A 146 -15.28 -5.82 -18.12
CA LEU A 146 -16.49 -5.54 -17.33
C LEU A 146 -16.27 -4.51 -16.22
N ALA A 147 -15.03 -4.26 -15.81
CA ALA A 147 -14.73 -3.32 -14.73
C ALA A 147 -15.36 -1.91 -14.93
N PRO A 148 -15.36 -1.29 -16.13
CA PRO A 148 -16.00 0.01 -16.31
C PRO A 148 -17.49 0.05 -15.99
N VAL A 149 -18.21 -1.08 -16.10
CA VAL A 149 -19.66 -1.17 -15.84
C VAL A 149 -19.97 -0.96 -14.36
N PHE A 150 -19.01 -1.21 -13.47
CA PHE A 150 -19.18 -1.17 -12.02
C PHE A 150 -18.68 0.13 -11.37
N ALA A 151 -18.37 1.18 -12.15
CA ALA A 151 -17.82 2.43 -11.62
C ALA A 151 -18.79 3.16 -10.67
N ASP A 152 -20.08 3.14 -10.97
CA ASP A 152 -21.11 3.77 -10.14
C ASP A 152 -21.68 2.82 -9.08
N THR A 153 -21.72 1.52 -9.37
CA THR A 153 -22.26 0.48 -8.50
C THR A 153 -21.27 -0.68 -8.33
N PRO A 154 -20.18 -0.52 -7.55
CA PRO A 154 -19.12 -1.52 -7.37
C PRO A 154 -19.54 -2.69 -6.45
N TRP A 155 -20.64 -3.34 -6.78
CA TRP A 155 -21.16 -4.53 -6.12
C TRP A 155 -22.03 -5.38 -7.07
N LEU A 156 -22.34 -6.61 -6.66
CA LEU A 156 -23.45 -7.40 -7.22
C LEU A 156 -24.60 -7.47 -6.22
N ASP A 157 -25.83 -7.51 -6.72
CA ASP A 157 -27.03 -7.69 -5.88
C ASP A 157 -27.34 -9.17 -5.60
N ILE A 158 -26.62 -10.09 -6.24
CA ILE A 158 -26.78 -11.54 -6.10
C ILE A 158 -25.41 -12.20 -5.86
N PRO A 159 -25.38 -13.38 -5.20
CA PRO A 159 -24.13 -14.11 -4.99
C PRO A 159 -23.48 -14.46 -6.33
N PRO A 160 -22.17 -14.17 -6.51
CA PRO A 160 -21.46 -14.56 -7.73
C PRO A 160 -21.30 -16.08 -7.77
N GLY A 161 -21.43 -16.66 -8.97
CA GLY A 161 -21.26 -18.11 -9.16
C GLY A 161 -19.82 -18.55 -8.93
N GLU A 162 -19.60 -19.56 -8.08
CA GLU A 162 -18.26 -20.02 -7.70
C GLU A 162 -17.39 -20.44 -8.90
N ASP A 163 -17.97 -21.16 -9.86
CA ASP A 163 -17.24 -21.64 -11.05
C ASP A 163 -16.79 -20.47 -11.94
N GLY A 164 -17.65 -19.47 -12.15
CA GLY A 164 -17.30 -18.29 -12.93
C GLY A 164 -16.21 -17.44 -12.26
N GLN A 165 -16.25 -17.33 -10.92
CA GLN A 165 -15.19 -16.68 -10.16
C GLN A 165 -13.87 -17.47 -10.25
N ALA A 166 -13.93 -18.80 -10.19
CA ALA A 166 -12.74 -19.64 -10.36
C ALA A 166 -12.16 -19.54 -11.78
N ASP A 167 -13.00 -19.47 -12.81
CA ASP A 167 -12.57 -19.29 -14.20
C ASP A 167 -11.79 -17.99 -14.40
N LEU A 168 -12.28 -16.87 -13.83
CA LEU A 168 -11.58 -15.57 -13.86
C LEU A 168 -10.18 -15.65 -13.24
N LEU A 169 -10.01 -16.45 -12.18
CA LEU A 169 -8.72 -16.60 -11.48
C LEU A 169 -7.79 -17.63 -12.14
N SER A 170 -8.34 -18.64 -12.80
CA SER A 170 -7.58 -19.79 -13.30
C SER A 170 -6.47 -19.44 -14.29
N GLY A 171 -6.68 -18.40 -15.11
CA GLY A 171 -5.69 -17.92 -16.08
C GLY A 171 -4.61 -17.00 -15.50
N LEU A 172 -4.77 -16.55 -14.25
CA LEU A 172 -3.86 -15.59 -13.63
C LEU A 172 -2.60 -16.27 -13.09
N LYS A 173 -1.50 -15.51 -13.13
CA LYS A 173 -0.16 -15.95 -12.71
C LYS A 173 0.34 -15.09 -11.55
N SER A 174 1.29 -15.64 -10.81
CA SER A 174 2.00 -14.92 -9.76
C SER A 174 3.24 -14.20 -10.32
N VAL A 175 3.56 -13.04 -9.75
CA VAL A 175 4.82 -12.32 -9.97
C VAL A 175 5.97 -13.18 -9.45
N GLY A 176 6.98 -13.45 -10.29
CA GLY A 176 8.16 -14.21 -9.90
C GLY A 176 9.15 -13.40 -9.06
N GLY A 177 10.05 -14.10 -8.36
CA GLY A 177 11.02 -13.47 -7.46
C GLY A 177 12.00 -12.51 -8.14
N GLU A 178 12.40 -12.80 -9.39
CA GLU A 178 13.25 -11.91 -10.20
C GLU A 178 12.52 -10.60 -10.52
N GLN A 179 11.32 -10.68 -11.10
CA GLN A 179 10.48 -9.52 -11.46
C GLN A 179 10.17 -8.65 -10.25
N LEU A 180 9.97 -9.26 -9.08
CA LEU A 180 9.76 -8.53 -7.83
C LEU A 180 11.01 -7.74 -7.40
N ARG A 181 12.19 -8.37 -7.50
CA ARG A 181 13.46 -7.73 -7.13
C ARG A 181 13.82 -6.59 -8.08
N GLU A 182 13.61 -6.78 -9.38
CA GLU A 182 13.80 -5.73 -10.39
C GLU A 182 12.87 -4.54 -10.15
N ALA A 183 11.59 -4.79 -9.88
CA ALA A 183 10.63 -3.74 -9.56
C ALA A 183 11.03 -2.95 -8.30
N VAL A 184 11.45 -3.63 -7.22
CA VAL A 184 11.92 -2.96 -6.00
C VAL A 184 13.15 -2.08 -6.28
N ALA A 185 14.09 -2.55 -7.11
CA ALA A 185 15.26 -1.77 -7.51
C ALA A 185 14.88 -0.54 -8.33
N SER A 186 14.01 -0.71 -9.34
CA SER A 186 13.52 0.37 -10.21
C SER A 186 12.79 1.44 -9.40
N LEU A 187 11.81 1.05 -8.58
CA LEU A 187 11.02 1.97 -7.74
C LEU A 187 11.84 2.64 -6.65
N GLY A 188 12.95 2.03 -6.23
CA GLY A 188 13.90 2.62 -5.28
C GLY A 188 14.85 3.63 -5.91
N GLY A 189 15.24 3.41 -7.17
CA GLY A 189 16.08 4.32 -7.95
C GLY A 189 15.39 5.66 -8.20
N GLU A 190 14.17 5.61 -8.71
CA GLU A 190 13.35 6.79 -9.02
C GLU A 190 13.11 7.66 -7.78
N ARG A 191 12.80 7.03 -6.64
CA ARG A 191 12.60 7.77 -5.38
C ARG A 191 13.85 8.52 -4.91
N ARG A 192 15.04 7.98 -5.21
CA ARG A 192 16.32 8.64 -4.89
C ARG A 192 16.57 9.79 -5.85
N GLU A 193 16.26 9.64 -7.13
CA GLU A 193 16.38 10.71 -8.13
C GLU A 193 15.42 11.86 -7.82
N ASP A 194 14.16 11.57 -7.46
CA ASP A 194 13.19 12.59 -7.04
C ASP A 194 13.66 13.33 -5.78
N ALA A 195 14.16 12.61 -4.78
CA ALA A 195 14.71 13.21 -3.57
C ALA A 195 15.93 14.10 -3.87
N ALA A 196 16.80 13.68 -4.79
CA ALA A 196 17.95 14.48 -5.22
C ALA A 196 17.52 15.71 -6.05
N ALA A 197 16.52 15.58 -6.93
CA ALA A 197 15.98 16.69 -7.71
C ALA A 197 15.25 17.72 -6.83
N GLN A 198 14.53 17.27 -5.80
CA GLN A 198 13.92 18.14 -4.79
C GLN A 198 14.97 18.84 -3.91
N ALA A 199 16.11 18.20 -3.65
CA ALA A 199 17.22 18.82 -2.92
C ALA A 199 18.03 19.84 -3.76
N VAL A 200 17.90 19.82 -5.10
CA VAL A 200 18.63 20.71 -6.03
C VAL A 200 17.75 21.85 -6.57
N GLN A 201 16.57 22.09 -6.00
CA GLN A 201 15.87 23.36 -6.28
C GLN A 201 16.76 24.54 -5.88
N PRO A 202 16.98 25.54 -6.75
CA PRO A 202 17.93 26.61 -6.49
C PRO A 202 17.38 27.50 -5.39
N ALA A 203 17.84 27.26 -4.16
CA ALA A 203 17.94 28.33 -3.18
C ALA A 203 18.85 29.40 -3.78
N GLY A 204 18.29 30.58 -4.08
CA GLY A 204 19.08 31.77 -4.38
C GLY A 204 20.20 31.89 -3.33
N SER A 205 21.42 31.75 -3.79
CA SER A 205 22.65 31.81 -2.99
C SER A 205 23.21 33.25 -2.97
N PRO A 206 24.22 33.61 -2.14
CA PRO A 206 25.05 32.78 -1.25
C PRO A 206 25.06 33.31 0.20
N ASP A 207 25.48 32.57 1.23
CA ASP A 207 26.88 32.21 1.54
C ASP A 207 26.88 31.37 2.82
N ARG A 208 27.63 30.25 2.85
CA ARG A 208 28.65 29.92 3.87
C ARG A 208 29.05 28.45 3.80
N ALA A 209 30.37 28.25 3.71
CA ALA A 209 31.07 26.97 3.70
C ALA A 209 30.77 26.06 4.92
N PRO A 210 31.02 24.74 4.82
CA PRO A 210 30.64 23.79 5.87
C PRO A 210 31.68 23.76 7.00
N ALA A 211 31.20 23.64 8.24
CA ALA A 211 32.03 23.29 9.39
C ALA A 211 31.49 22.01 10.03
N ALA A 212 32.40 21.06 10.21
CA ALA A 212 32.14 19.74 10.75
C ALA A 212 31.99 19.74 12.29
N SER A 213 31.05 18.89 12.75
CA SER A 213 31.09 18.05 13.96
C SER A 213 31.13 18.66 15.38
N GLY A 214 30.05 18.36 16.12
CA GLY A 214 30.05 18.20 17.58
C GLY A 214 28.86 17.31 18.02
N PRO A 215 29.03 16.30 18.91
CA PRO A 215 28.02 15.26 19.19
C PRO A 215 26.81 15.69 20.05
N GLN A 216 26.63 16.98 20.28
CA GLN A 216 25.44 17.57 20.91
C GLN A 216 24.45 18.18 19.89
N SER A 217 24.86 18.25 18.62
CA SER A 217 24.21 19.11 17.62
C SER A 217 23.03 18.50 16.90
N GLU A 218 22.77 17.20 17.02
CA GLU A 218 21.65 16.56 16.31
C GLU A 218 20.31 16.77 17.06
N PRO A 219 20.16 16.39 18.35
CA PRO A 219 18.86 16.53 19.03
C PRO A 219 18.49 17.98 19.34
N HIS A 220 19.47 18.80 19.74
CA HIS A 220 19.22 20.21 20.06
C HIS A 220 18.80 21.01 18.82
N ARG A 221 19.46 20.78 17.68
CA ARG A 221 19.12 21.42 16.41
C ARG A 221 17.76 20.96 15.90
N PHE A 222 17.46 19.66 16.03
CA PHE A 222 16.15 19.11 15.71
C PHE A 222 15.05 19.77 16.56
N LEU A 223 15.21 19.87 17.87
CA LEU A 223 14.23 20.50 18.76
C LEU A 223 14.04 21.99 18.46
N LEU A 224 15.12 22.71 18.14
CA LEU A 224 15.03 24.11 17.68
C LEU A 224 14.28 24.24 16.36
N GLN A 225 14.49 23.31 15.42
CA GLN A 225 13.77 23.30 14.15
C GLN A 225 12.28 23.00 14.37
N VAL A 226 11.96 22.01 15.20
CA VAL A 226 10.58 21.65 15.57
C VAL A 226 9.88 22.82 16.28
N MET A 227 10.54 23.50 17.22
CA MET A 227 9.98 24.65 17.93
C MET A 227 9.62 25.81 16.99
N ASN A 228 10.47 26.08 15.98
CA ASN A 228 10.32 27.19 15.05
C ASN A 228 9.50 26.89 13.79
N ASP A 229 9.11 25.63 13.55
CA ASP A 229 8.30 25.27 12.37
C ASP A 229 6.80 25.52 12.63
N GLU A 230 6.23 26.45 11.88
CA GLU A 230 4.81 26.83 11.98
C GLU A 230 3.85 25.75 11.48
N ARG A 231 4.35 24.76 10.73
CA ARG A 231 3.55 23.63 10.21
C ARG A 231 3.39 22.51 11.25
N VAL A 232 4.17 22.53 12.32
CA VAL A 232 4.11 21.56 13.41
C VAL A 232 3.03 21.95 14.40
N ASP A 233 2.31 20.96 14.93
CA ASP A 233 1.29 21.16 15.95
C ASP A 233 1.85 21.94 17.16
N MET A 234 1.09 22.93 17.64
CA MET A 234 1.48 23.82 18.74
C MET A 234 1.88 23.04 20.01
N ALA A 235 1.24 21.91 20.30
CA ALA A 235 1.59 21.09 21.45
C ALA A 235 3.01 20.52 21.35
N LEU A 236 3.42 20.06 20.16
CA LEU A 236 4.77 19.53 19.92
C LEU A 236 5.83 20.63 19.96
N ARG A 237 5.49 21.84 19.49
CA ARG A 237 6.36 23.02 19.58
C ARG A 237 6.63 23.43 21.03
N ILE A 238 5.60 23.36 21.88
CA ILE A 238 5.71 23.63 23.32
C ILE A 238 6.56 22.56 24.01
N GLU A 239 6.40 21.28 23.67
CA GLU A 239 7.24 20.20 24.22
C GLU A 239 8.71 20.35 23.80
N ALA A 240 8.98 20.73 22.55
CA ALA A 240 10.34 21.03 22.10
C ALA A 240 10.95 22.24 22.85
N ALA A 241 10.17 23.30 23.07
CA ALA A 241 10.61 24.46 23.84
C ALA A 241 10.95 24.09 25.30
N LYS A 242 10.12 23.25 25.95
CA LYS A 242 10.40 22.76 27.31
C LYS A 242 11.68 21.94 27.38
N ALA A 243 11.91 21.06 26.39
CA ALA A 243 13.12 20.24 26.31
C ALA A 243 14.40 21.07 26.10
N LEU A 244 14.28 22.29 25.56
CA LEU A 244 15.39 23.22 25.36
C LEU A 244 15.71 24.09 26.59
N LEU A 245 14.80 24.23 27.56
CA LEU A 245 14.99 25.07 28.76
C LEU A 245 16.27 24.76 29.57
N PRO A 246 16.69 23.49 29.77
CA PRO A 246 17.92 23.17 30.49
C PRO A 246 19.20 23.67 29.80
N TYR A 247 19.15 23.89 28.48
CA TYR A 247 20.29 24.33 27.68
C TYR A 247 20.39 25.85 27.58
N ALA A 248 19.26 26.57 27.73
CA ALA A 248 19.25 28.03 27.79
C ALA A 248 19.86 28.59 29.10
N ALA A 249 19.84 27.80 30.17
CA ALA A 249 20.36 28.20 31.49
C ALA A 249 21.88 28.00 31.66
N ASN A 250 22.54 27.23 30.78
CA ASN A 250 23.97 26.93 30.86
C ASN A 250 24.85 27.82 29.94
N GLY A 251 24.31 28.94 29.46
CA GLY A 251 24.97 29.88 28.56
C GLY A 251 25.30 31.23 29.20
N VAL A 252 25.93 31.25 30.38
CA VAL A 252 26.65 32.42 30.94
C VAL A 252 28.08 32.02 31.26
#